data_AF-A0A4U8YYB5-F1
#
_entry.id   AF-A0A4U8YYB5-F1
#
_cell.length_a   1.000
_cell.length_b   1.000
_cell.length_c   1.000
_cell.angle_alpha   90.00
_cell.angle_beta   90.00
_cell.angle_gamma   90.00
#
_symmetry.space_group_name_H-M   'P 1'
#
loop_
_entity.id
_entity.type
_entity.pdbx_description
1 polymer ?
#
loop_
_entity_poly.entity_id
_entity_poly.type
_entity_poly.pdbx_seq_one_letter_code
_entity_poly.pdbx_strand_id
1 'polypeptide(L)'
;MADWNAALTDWLKPFVEKLGHKKRRQMCPLYVAGLIGPGERKSIEPMAARMAPDRYDRLHHFISDGLWDSAPLEAELAKQADRLIGASDAFLVIDDTSLPKKGEHSVGVAPQYASMLGKRANCQTLVSLTLARQEVPIAVGLRLFLPESWTSDPLRMARAGVPEASQRPLTKPEIALQEIDRLTAQGVRFGAVLADAGYGLSAAFRQGLSARGLVWAVGVPKHQRSIPPAFP
;
A
#
# COMPACT_ATOMS: atom_id res chain seq x y z
N MET A 1 25.38 -18.28 11.54
CA MET A 1 24.19 -18.22 10.67
C MET A 1 22.91 -18.75 11.34
N ALA A 2 22.88 -18.93 12.65
CA ALA A 2 21.62 -18.95 13.39
C ALA A 2 21.17 -17.50 13.62
N ASP A 3 19.86 -17.26 13.45
CA ASP A 3 19.00 -16.34 14.22
C ASP A 3 18.14 -15.33 13.41
N TRP A 4 18.37 -15.09 12.11
CA TRP A 4 17.45 -14.20 11.37
C TRP A 4 16.09 -14.87 11.08
N ASN A 5 16.08 -16.17 10.77
CA ASN A 5 14.84 -16.92 10.54
C ASN A 5 14.02 -17.06 11.83
N ALA A 6 14.68 -17.19 12.99
CA ALA A 6 14.01 -17.26 14.28
C ALA A 6 13.43 -15.90 14.68
N ALA A 7 14.22 -14.83 14.56
CA ALA A 7 13.75 -13.46 14.76
C ALA A 7 12.59 -13.09 13.82
N LEU A 8 12.68 -13.45 12.53
CA LEU A 8 11.58 -13.25 11.58
C LEU A 8 10.34 -14.04 11.99
N THR A 9 10.50 -15.30 12.37
CA THR A 9 9.37 -16.14 12.80
C THR A 9 8.69 -15.55 14.02
N ASP A 10 9.46 -15.05 14.99
CA ASP A 10 8.95 -14.39 16.18
C ASP A 10 8.20 -13.10 15.83
N TRP A 11 8.80 -12.26 14.98
CA TRP A 11 8.18 -11.03 14.49
C TRP A 11 6.88 -11.28 13.71
N LEU A 12 6.79 -12.38 12.96
CA LEU A 12 5.61 -12.75 12.17
C LEU A 12 4.47 -13.38 13.00
N LYS A 13 4.71 -13.84 14.23
CA LYS A 13 3.69 -14.47 15.08
C LYS A 13 2.34 -13.73 15.09
N PRO A 14 2.28 -12.41 15.40
CA PRO A 14 1.01 -11.70 15.47
C PRO A 14 0.28 -11.63 14.12
N PHE A 15 1.00 -11.61 12.99
CA PHE A 15 0.42 -11.66 11.66
C PHE A 15 -0.13 -13.05 11.32
N VAL A 16 0.65 -14.08 11.63
CA VAL A 16 0.29 -15.49 11.39
C VAL A 16 -0.99 -15.85 12.16
N GLU A 17 -1.17 -15.32 13.36
CA GLU A 17 -2.40 -15.52 14.14
C GLU A 17 -3.66 -15.01 13.42
N LYS A 18 -3.54 -13.97 12.57
CA LYS A 18 -4.66 -13.39 11.82
C LYS A 18 -5.05 -14.18 10.57
N LEU A 19 -4.19 -15.07 10.08
CA LEU A 19 -4.43 -15.81 8.82
C LEU A 19 -5.46 -16.95 8.94
N GLY A 20 -5.99 -17.19 10.14
CA GLY A 20 -7.03 -18.18 10.43
C GLY A 20 -6.57 -19.62 10.14
N HIS A 21 -6.73 -20.05 8.89
CA HIS A 21 -6.55 -21.44 8.46
C HIS A 21 -5.09 -21.93 8.60
N LYS A 22 -4.89 -23.12 9.18
CA LYS A 22 -3.56 -23.71 9.50
C LYS A 22 -2.59 -23.71 8.31
N LYS A 23 -3.06 -24.05 7.10
CA LYS A 23 -2.20 -24.07 5.90
C LYS A 23 -1.67 -22.67 5.54
N ARG A 24 -2.46 -21.61 5.71
CA ARG A 24 -2.03 -20.20 5.46
C ARG A 24 -0.96 -19.78 6.46
N ARG A 25 -1.17 -20.14 7.73
CA ARG A 25 -0.20 -19.91 8.82
C ARG A 25 1.16 -20.56 8.57
N GLN A 26 1.17 -21.72 7.91
CA GLN A 26 2.42 -22.39 7.55
C GLN A 26 3.12 -21.75 6.34
N MET A 27 2.37 -21.22 5.37
CA MET A 27 2.94 -20.69 4.12
C MET A 27 3.42 -19.24 4.25
N CYS A 28 2.77 -18.41 5.08
CA CYS A 28 3.13 -17.00 5.23
C CYS A 28 4.61 -16.78 5.63
N PRO A 29 5.15 -17.45 6.68
CA PRO A 29 6.55 -17.28 7.04
C PRO A 29 7.52 -17.69 5.92
N LEU A 30 7.21 -18.77 5.19
CA LEU A 30 8.02 -19.22 4.06
C LEU A 30 8.01 -18.21 2.91
N TYR A 31 6.84 -17.63 2.62
CA TYR A 31 6.69 -16.62 1.59
C TYR A 31 7.45 -15.34 1.94
N VAL A 32 7.29 -14.81 3.16
CA VAL A 32 8.00 -13.61 3.63
C VAL A 32 9.51 -13.85 3.65
N ALA A 33 9.96 -14.99 4.17
CA ALA A 33 11.39 -15.36 4.15
C ALA A 33 11.93 -15.50 2.72
N GLY A 34 11.12 -15.99 1.77
CA GLY A 34 11.47 -16.03 0.35
C GLY A 34 11.67 -14.63 -0.26
N LEU A 35 10.84 -13.66 0.11
CA LEU A 35 10.93 -12.29 -0.36
C LEU A 35 12.17 -11.57 0.19
N ILE A 36 12.35 -11.57 1.50
CA ILE A 36 13.42 -10.79 2.17
C ILE A 36 14.75 -11.55 2.28
N GLY A 37 14.72 -12.87 2.14
CA GLY A 37 15.91 -13.72 2.22
C GLY A 37 16.82 -13.63 1.00
N PRO A 38 17.98 -14.30 1.04
CA PRO A 38 19.02 -14.20 0.01
C PRO A 38 18.55 -14.74 -1.33
N GLY A 39 18.91 -14.07 -2.44
CA GLY A 39 18.68 -14.51 -3.81
C GLY A 39 17.93 -13.50 -4.67
N GLU A 40 18.28 -13.46 -5.96
CA GLU A 40 17.92 -12.36 -6.86
C GLU A 40 16.45 -12.40 -7.30
N ARG A 41 15.96 -13.57 -7.73
CA ARG A 41 14.59 -13.73 -8.23
C ARG A 41 13.59 -13.99 -7.10
N LYS A 42 12.54 -13.18 -7.05
CA LYS A 42 11.49 -13.20 -6.00
C LYS A 42 10.14 -13.75 -6.49
N SER A 43 10.11 -14.43 -7.64
CA SER A 43 8.93 -15.16 -8.09
C SER A 43 8.75 -16.46 -7.30
N ILE A 44 7.53 -17.02 -7.31
CA ILE A 44 7.16 -18.18 -6.49
C ILE A 44 8.07 -19.39 -6.77
N GLU A 45 8.35 -19.70 -8.03
CA GLU A 45 9.18 -20.85 -8.41
C GLU A 45 10.62 -20.76 -7.86
N PRO A 46 11.42 -19.71 -8.12
CA PRO A 46 12.74 -19.54 -7.50
C PRO A 46 12.71 -19.53 -5.96
N MET A 47 11.69 -18.91 -5.34
CA MET A 47 11.56 -18.91 -3.89
C MET A 47 11.28 -20.32 -3.35
N ALA A 48 10.37 -21.07 -3.98
CA ALA A 48 10.05 -22.44 -3.62
C ALA A 48 11.26 -23.35 -3.80
N ALA A 49 11.96 -23.27 -4.95
CA ALA A 49 13.16 -24.07 -5.21
C ALA A 49 14.27 -23.86 -4.15
N ARG A 50 14.37 -22.65 -3.58
CA ARG A 50 15.36 -22.34 -2.55
C ARG A 50 14.90 -22.72 -1.14
N MET A 51 13.63 -22.47 -0.80
CA MET A 51 13.15 -22.48 0.58
C MET A 51 12.22 -23.66 0.91
N ALA A 52 11.52 -24.21 -0.09
CA ALA A 52 10.56 -25.30 0.07
C ALA A 52 10.27 -26.03 -1.27
N PRO A 53 11.22 -26.82 -1.79
CA PRO A 53 11.11 -27.43 -3.13
C PRO A 53 9.88 -28.34 -3.29
N ASP A 54 9.43 -28.96 -2.19
CA ASP A 54 8.25 -29.83 -2.10
C ASP A 54 6.92 -29.07 -1.95
N ARG A 55 6.96 -27.73 -1.92
CA ARG A 55 5.79 -26.90 -1.55
C ARG A 55 5.47 -25.80 -2.56
N TYR A 56 5.95 -25.93 -3.80
CA TYR A 56 5.63 -24.98 -4.87
C TYR A 56 4.11 -24.74 -4.98
N ASP A 57 3.31 -25.80 -5.15
CA ASP A 57 1.86 -25.68 -5.31
C ASP A 57 1.19 -25.01 -4.09
N ARG A 58 1.71 -25.27 -2.88
CA ARG A 58 1.17 -24.69 -1.64
C ARG A 58 1.50 -23.21 -1.52
N LEU A 59 2.70 -22.79 -1.93
CA LEU A 59 3.09 -21.38 -1.98
C LEU A 59 2.34 -20.63 -3.07
N HIS A 60 2.18 -21.25 -4.24
CA HIS A 60 1.39 -20.70 -5.32
C HIS A 60 -0.07 -20.50 -4.90
N HIS A 61 -0.70 -21.55 -4.37
CA HIS A 61 -2.07 -21.48 -3.90
C HIS A 61 -2.26 -20.48 -2.75
N PHE A 62 -1.27 -20.29 -1.88
CA PHE A 62 -1.34 -19.30 -0.78
C PHE A 62 -1.48 -17.85 -1.29
N ILE A 63 -0.86 -17.52 -2.42
CA ILE A 63 -0.88 -16.16 -2.99
C ILE A 63 -1.93 -16.00 -4.08
N SER A 64 -2.09 -16.98 -4.96
CA SER A 64 -2.93 -16.86 -6.16
C SER A 64 -4.41 -17.14 -5.90
N ASP A 65 -4.72 -18.17 -5.11
CA ASP A 65 -6.10 -18.65 -4.88
C ASP A 65 -6.51 -18.58 -3.41
N GLY A 66 -5.58 -18.12 -2.55
CA GLY A 66 -5.80 -17.99 -1.13
C GLY A 66 -6.73 -16.81 -0.89
N LEU A 67 -8.05 -17.04 -0.89
CA LEU A 67 -9.03 -16.05 -0.45
C LEU A 67 -8.84 -15.77 1.05
N TRP A 68 -7.89 -14.91 1.38
CA TRP A 68 -7.69 -14.38 2.73
C TRP A 68 -7.95 -12.89 2.74
N ASP A 69 -8.70 -12.46 3.74
CA ASP A 69 -8.93 -11.06 4.04
C ASP A 69 -7.62 -10.42 4.50
N SER A 70 -7.18 -9.37 3.80
CA SER A 70 -5.96 -8.65 4.14
C SER A 70 -6.15 -7.67 5.30
N ALA A 71 -7.39 -7.26 5.60
CA ALA A 71 -7.66 -6.23 6.59
C ALA A 71 -7.09 -6.57 7.99
N PRO A 72 -7.17 -7.82 8.50
CA PRO A 72 -6.53 -8.20 9.76
C PRO A 72 -5.00 -8.08 9.74
N LEU A 73 -4.35 -8.35 8.61
CA LEU A 73 -2.89 -8.22 8.48
C LEU A 73 -2.48 -6.75 8.40
N GLU A 74 -3.24 -5.93 7.69
CA GLU A 74 -3.00 -4.49 7.58
C GLU A 74 -3.20 -3.78 8.91
N ALA A 75 -4.21 -4.20 9.70
CA ALA A 75 -4.40 -3.70 11.05
C ALA A 75 -3.24 -4.08 11.98
N GLU A 76 -2.72 -5.30 11.88
CA GLU A 76 -1.53 -5.70 12.64
C GLU A 76 -0.29 -4.93 12.17
N LEU A 77 -0.12 -4.70 10.86
CA LEU A 77 0.98 -3.88 10.32
C LEU A 77 0.94 -2.46 10.89
N ALA A 78 -0.22 -1.81 10.86
CA ALA A 78 -0.41 -0.48 11.40
C ALA A 78 -0.08 -0.40 12.89
N LYS A 79 -0.52 -1.40 13.67
CA LYS A 79 -0.21 -1.52 15.11
C LYS A 79 1.28 -1.70 15.38
N GLN A 80 1.98 -2.53 14.59
CA GLN A 80 3.41 -2.75 14.74
C GLN A 80 4.21 -1.48 14.36
N ALA A 81 3.81 -0.80 13.28
CA ALA A 81 4.40 0.47 12.88
C ALA A 81 4.23 1.55 13.95
N ASP A 82 3.01 1.70 14.50
CA ASP A 82 2.74 2.65 15.59
C ASP A 82 3.57 2.35 16.84
N ARG A 83 3.70 1.06 17.22
CA ARG A 83 4.55 0.68 18.36
C ARG A 83 6.01 1.08 18.14
N LEU A 84 6.52 0.94 16.93
CA LEU A 84 7.92 1.21 16.61
C LEU A 84 8.22 2.71 16.53
N ILE A 85 7.36 3.48 15.86
CA ILE A 85 7.65 4.87 15.51
C ILE A 85 6.48 5.84 15.63
N GLY A 86 5.29 5.38 16.04
CA GLY A 86 4.11 6.22 16.22
C GLY A 86 4.29 7.20 17.38
N ALA A 87 4.13 8.49 17.09
CA ALA A 87 4.33 9.57 18.04
C ALA A 87 3.77 10.90 17.49
N SER A 88 3.68 11.92 18.34
CA SER A 88 3.25 13.27 17.94
C SER A 88 4.24 14.00 17.03
N ASP A 89 5.49 13.54 16.97
CA ASP A 89 6.54 14.04 16.06
C ASP A 89 6.75 13.12 14.84
N ALA A 90 5.89 12.11 14.65
CA ALA A 90 5.88 11.29 13.44
C ALA A 90 5.03 11.93 12.32
N PHE A 91 5.35 11.60 11.08
CA PHE A 91 4.67 12.07 9.89
C PHE A 91 3.99 10.90 9.17
N LEU A 92 2.78 11.12 8.67
CA LEU A 92 2.16 10.23 7.71
C LEU A 92 2.38 10.79 6.30
N VAL A 93 3.26 10.15 5.53
CA VAL A 93 3.66 10.57 4.19
C VAL A 93 2.85 9.84 3.15
N ILE A 94 2.28 10.59 2.21
CA ILE A 94 1.43 10.10 1.12
C ILE A 94 2.12 10.39 -0.20
N ASP A 95 2.26 9.36 -1.04
CA ASP A 95 2.87 9.48 -2.36
C ASP A 95 2.31 8.41 -3.33
N ASP A 96 2.50 8.64 -4.62
CA ASP A 96 2.19 7.70 -5.69
C ASP A 96 3.41 6.86 -6.07
N THR A 97 3.26 5.54 -6.00
CA THR A 97 4.26 4.60 -6.55
C THR A 97 3.78 4.02 -7.87
N SER A 98 4.46 4.35 -8.96
CA SER A 98 4.20 3.74 -10.27
C SER A 98 5.03 2.49 -10.50
N LEU A 99 4.38 1.39 -10.88
CA LEU A 99 5.01 0.13 -11.26
C LEU A 99 4.85 -0.09 -12.77
N PRO A 100 5.92 0.09 -13.58
CA PRO A 100 5.88 -0.18 -15.01
C PRO A 100 5.44 -1.60 -15.31
N LYS A 101 4.52 -1.75 -16.27
CA LYS A 101 3.97 -3.05 -16.67
C LYS A 101 3.88 -3.17 -18.19
N LYS A 102 4.08 -4.38 -18.67
CA LYS A 102 3.82 -4.77 -20.06
C LYS A 102 2.46 -5.47 -20.15
N GLY A 103 1.72 -5.24 -21.22
CA GLY A 103 0.41 -5.84 -21.47
C GLY A 103 -0.77 -5.15 -20.77
N GLU A 104 -1.96 -5.73 -20.90
CA GLU A 104 -3.24 -5.08 -20.56
C GLU A 104 -4.05 -5.83 -19.49
N HIS A 105 -3.56 -6.99 -19.05
CA HIS A 105 -4.30 -7.92 -18.18
C HIS A 105 -4.07 -7.70 -16.67
N SER A 106 -3.01 -7.00 -16.27
CA SER A 106 -2.79 -6.68 -14.85
C SER A 106 -3.80 -5.64 -14.39
N VAL A 107 -4.53 -5.90 -13.30
CA VAL A 107 -5.54 -4.98 -12.74
C VAL A 107 -4.98 -3.56 -12.59
N GLY A 108 -5.73 -2.55 -13.04
CA GLY A 108 -5.33 -1.14 -12.93
C GLY A 108 -4.18 -0.72 -13.86
N VAL A 109 -3.68 -1.59 -14.75
CA VAL A 109 -2.65 -1.21 -15.71
C VAL A 109 -3.23 -0.31 -16.81
N ALA A 110 -2.62 0.86 -17.00
CA ALA A 110 -2.97 1.77 -18.08
C ALA A 110 -1.83 2.76 -18.38
N PRO A 111 -1.85 3.46 -19.54
CA PRO A 111 -0.96 4.58 -19.82
C PRO A 111 -1.16 5.74 -18.84
N GLN A 112 -0.25 5.89 -17.88
CA GLN A 112 -0.25 6.94 -16.85
C GLN A 112 1.15 7.58 -16.77
N TYR A 113 1.28 8.74 -16.13
CA TYR A 113 2.60 9.30 -15.87
C TYR A 113 3.33 8.44 -14.83
N ALA A 114 4.43 7.80 -15.23
CA ALA A 114 5.25 6.98 -14.35
C ALA A 114 6.46 7.81 -13.92
N SER A 115 6.46 8.28 -12.66
CA SER A 115 7.52 9.14 -12.11
C SER A 115 8.91 8.52 -12.27
N MET A 116 9.06 7.22 -11.98
CA MET A 116 10.31 6.46 -12.14
C MET A 116 10.86 6.50 -13.59
N LEU A 117 10.00 6.65 -14.59
CA LEU A 117 10.40 6.70 -16.01
C LEU A 117 10.44 8.13 -16.58
N GLY A 118 10.01 9.13 -15.79
CA GLY A 118 9.90 10.53 -16.21
C GLY A 118 8.93 10.77 -17.38
N LYS A 119 8.08 9.80 -17.72
CA LYS A 119 7.22 9.84 -18.90
C LYS A 119 5.91 9.10 -18.70
N ARG A 120 4.97 9.34 -19.62
CA ARG A 120 3.78 8.50 -19.73
C ARG A 120 4.18 7.10 -20.20
N ALA A 121 3.80 6.10 -19.43
CA ALA A 121 4.08 4.71 -19.72
C ALA A 121 2.94 3.84 -19.18
N ASN A 122 2.82 2.64 -19.73
CA ASN A 122 1.90 1.66 -19.19
C ASN A 122 2.39 1.19 -17.81
N CYS A 123 1.58 1.45 -16.79
CA CYS A 123 1.94 1.14 -15.40
C CYS A 123 0.69 0.94 -14.54
N GLN A 124 0.89 0.32 -13.39
CA GLN A 124 -0.02 0.41 -12.25
C GLN A 124 0.43 1.57 -11.38
N THR A 125 -0.52 2.33 -10.81
CA THR A 125 -0.20 3.36 -9.81
C THR A 125 -0.78 2.94 -8.47
N LEU A 126 0.03 3.05 -7.42
CA LEU A 126 -0.34 2.72 -6.06
C LEU A 126 -0.30 3.99 -5.21
N VAL A 127 -1.36 4.26 -4.47
CA VAL A 127 -1.35 5.27 -3.39
C VAL A 127 -0.69 4.62 -2.18
N SER A 128 0.44 5.18 -1.76
CA SER A 128 1.25 4.68 -0.65
C SER A 128 1.10 5.57 0.57
N LEU A 129 1.06 4.95 1.75
CA LEU A 129 1.07 5.63 3.05
C LEU A 129 2.24 5.08 3.86
N THR A 130 3.11 5.98 4.29
CA THR A 130 4.33 5.66 5.04
C THR A 130 4.33 6.44 6.35
N LEU A 131 4.34 5.74 7.47
CA LEU A 131 4.61 6.34 8.77
C LEU A 131 6.12 6.58 8.87
N ALA A 132 6.54 7.80 9.14
CA ALA A 132 7.95 8.17 9.17
C ALA A 132 8.27 8.96 10.43
N ARG A 133 9.37 8.60 11.10
CA ARG A 133 9.91 9.35 12.23
C ARG A 133 11.43 9.25 12.21
N GLN A 134 12.12 10.38 12.32
CA GLN A 134 13.58 10.45 12.16
C GLN A 134 14.00 9.82 10.82
N GLU A 135 14.91 8.83 10.83
CA GLU A 135 15.40 8.14 9.64
C GLU A 135 14.65 6.81 9.36
N VAL A 136 13.52 6.57 10.03
CA VAL A 136 12.78 5.30 9.93
C VAL A 136 11.46 5.50 9.19
N PRO A 137 11.35 5.03 7.94
CA PRO A 137 10.08 4.93 7.22
C PRO A 137 9.48 3.51 7.32
N ILE A 138 8.19 3.41 7.62
CA ILE A 138 7.43 2.15 7.61
C ILE A 138 6.20 2.31 6.73
N ALA A 139 6.13 1.57 5.63
CA ALA A 139 4.93 1.52 4.79
C ALA A 139 3.77 0.84 5.55
N VAL A 140 2.65 1.54 5.66
CA VAL A 140 1.46 1.12 6.44
C VAL A 140 0.19 1.01 5.58
N GLY A 141 0.26 1.44 4.32
CA GLY A 141 -0.82 1.32 3.35
C GLY A 141 -0.29 1.36 1.92
N LEU A 142 -0.90 0.55 1.06
CA LEU A 142 -0.62 0.52 -0.36
C LEU A 142 -1.92 0.14 -1.09
N ARG A 143 -2.46 1.05 -1.88
CA ARG A 143 -3.75 0.87 -2.56
C ARG A 143 -3.61 1.07 -4.04
N LEU A 144 -4.12 0.12 -4.81
CA LEU A 144 -4.14 0.22 -6.26
C LEU A 144 -5.17 1.25 -6.71
N PHE A 145 -4.73 2.23 -7.49
CA PHE A 145 -5.61 3.14 -8.19
C PHE A 145 -6.10 2.49 -9.49
N LEU A 146 -7.42 2.44 -9.67
CA LEU A 146 -8.03 2.02 -10.93
C LEU A 146 -8.37 3.26 -11.77
N PRO A 147 -7.73 3.45 -12.93
CA PRO A 147 -8.04 4.56 -13.81
C PRO A 147 -9.40 4.35 -14.48
N GLU A 148 -9.99 5.43 -15.02
CA GLU A 148 -11.31 5.42 -15.65
C GLU A 148 -11.47 4.30 -16.69
N SER A 149 -10.46 4.07 -17.53
CA SER A 149 -10.40 2.98 -18.52
C SER A 149 -10.57 1.55 -17.96
N TRP A 150 -10.48 1.38 -16.64
CA TRP A 150 -10.80 0.14 -15.92
C TRP A 150 -12.21 0.21 -15.33
N THR A 151 -12.52 1.27 -14.59
CA THR A 151 -13.80 1.39 -13.88
C THR A 151 -14.99 1.60 -14.83
N SER A 152 -14.74 2.05 -16.06
CA SER A 152 -15.75 2.17 -17.13
C SER A 152 -15.99 0.87 -17.90
N ASP A 153 -15.24 -0.22 -17.60
CA ASP A 153 -15.36 -1.51 -18.27
C ASP A 153 -15.60 -2.65 -17.24
N PRO A 154 -16.86 -2.87 -16.85
CA PRO A 154 -17.22 -3.92 -15.89
C PRO A 154 -16.84 -5.33 -16.35
N LEU A 155 -16.85 -5.61 -17.67
CA LEU A 155 -16.47 -6.92 -18.20
C LEU A 155 -14.97 -7.16 -18.00
N ARG A 156 -14.14 -6.14 -18.23
CA ARG A 156 -12.70 -6.21 -17.95
C ARG A 156 -12.43 -6.40 -16.46
N MET A 157 -13.13 -5.67 -15.59
CA MET A 157 -13.01 -5.83 -14.14
C MET A 157 -13.38 -7.24 -13.68
N ALA A 158 -14.50 -7.78 -14.18
CA ALA A 158 -14.94 -9.13 -13.87
C ALA A 158 -13.93 -10.19 -14.34
N ARG A 159 -13.44 -10.08 -15.58
CA ARG A 159 -12.45 -11.02 -16.14
C ARG A 159 -11.12 -11.02 -15.37
N ALA A 160 -10.72 -9.88 -14.82
CA ALA A 160 -9.49 -9.75 -14.04
C ALA A 160 -9.69 -10.03 -12.53
N GLY A 161 -10.92 -10.30 -12.09
CA GLY A 161 -11.24 -10.60 -10.69
C GLY A 161 -11.14 -9.40 -9.75
N VAL A 162 -11.47 -8.18 -10.21
CA VAL A 162 -11.44 -6.98 -9.35
C VAL A 162 -12.50 -7.10 -8.24
N PRO A 163 -12.12 -7.01 -6.95
CA PRO A 163 -13.08 -7.07 -5.84
C PRO A 163 -14.13 -5.97 -5.94
N GLU A 164 -15.39 -6.29 -5.60
CA GLU A 164 -16.53 -5.35 -5.69
C GLU A 164 -16.26 -4.03 -4.95
N ALA A 165 -15.68 -4.11 -3.74
CA ALA A 165 -15.31 -2.95 -2.94
C ALA A 165 -14.31 -2.01 -3.64
N SER A 166 -13.59 -2.50 -4.66
CA SER A 166 -12.61 -1.74 -5.44
C SER A 166 -13.11 -1.33 -6.83
N GLN A 167 -14.33 -1.72 -7.24
CA GLN A 167 -14.86 -1.40 -8.57
C GLN A 167 -15.37 0.04 -8.68
N ARG A 168 -15.66 0.69 -7.54
CA ARG A 168 -16.09 2.10 -7.52
C ARG A 168 -14.95 3.01 -8.00
N PRO A 169 -15.21 3.95 -8.92
CA PRO A 169 -14.25 5.00 -9.27
C PRO A 169 -13.89 5.84 -8.05
N LEU A 170 -12.60 5.91 -7.75
CA LEU A 170 -12.03 6.77 -6.72
C LEU A 170 -10.78 7.44 -7.29
N THR A 171 -10.65 8.74 -7.05
CA THR A 171 -9.42 9.48 -7.30
C THR A 171 -8.36 9.11 -6.28
N LYS A 172 -7.08 9.30 -6.62
CA LYS A 172 -5.97 9.01 -5.69
C LYS A 172 -6.07 9.78 -4.37
N PRO A 173 -6.45 11.08 -4.35
CA PRO A 173 -6.68 11.78 -3.09
C PRO A 173 -7.85 11.22 -2.27
N GLU A 174 -8.91 10.71 -2.89
CA GLU A 174 -9.99 10.03 -2.15
C GLU A 174 -9.52 8.74 -1.52
N ILE A 175 -8.72 7.94 -2.25
CA ILE A 175 -8.08 6.73 -1.71
C ILE A 175 -7.19 7.09 -0.51
N ALA A 176 -6.38 8.14 -0.64
CA ALA A 176 -5.51 8.60 0.44
C ALA A 176 -6.30 9.02 1.69
N LEU A 177 -7.41 9.77 1.53
CA LEU A 177 -8.27 10.15 2.65
C LEU A 177 -8.92 8.93 3.33
N GLN A 178 -9.40 7.96 2.55
CA GLN A 178 -9.94 6.71 3.11
C GLN A 178 -8.90 5.93 3.92
N GLU A 179 -7.65 5.90 3.45
CA GLU A 179 -6.56 5.23 4.15
C GLU A 179 -6.10 5.99 5.41
N ILE A 180 -6.14 7.33 5.39
CA ILE A 180 -5.96 8.14 6.59
C ILE A 180 -7.03 7.80 7.62
N ASP A 181 -8.30 7.71 7.22
CA ASP A 181 -9.41 7.35 8.10
C ASP A 181 -9.20 5.95 8.70
N ARG A 182 -8.79 4.98 7.87
CA ARG A 182 -8.49 3.61 8.30
C ARG A 182 -7.39 3.58 9.36
N LEU A 183 -6.27 4.26 9.12
CA LEU A 183 -5.13 4.28 10.05
C LEU A 183 -5.47 5.02 11.35
N THR A 184 -6.23 6.11 11.26
CA THR A 184 -6.72 6.86 12.43
C THR A 184 -7.66 6.00 13.27
N ALA A 185 -8.59 5.28 12.64
CA ALA A 185 -9.48 4.34 13.31
C ALA A 185 -8.74 3.16 13.96
N GLN A 186 -7.55 2.81 13.45
CA GLN A 186 -6.66 1.80 14.02
C GLN A 186 -5.75 2.36 15.13
N GLY A 187 -5.83 3.65 15.44
CA GLY A 187 -5.09 4.30 16.51
C GLY A 187 -3.64 4.64 16.19
N VAL A 188 -3.26 4.72 14.90
CA VAL A 188 -1.90 5.10 14.50
C VAL A 188 -1.65 6.56 14.85
N ARG A 189 -0.55 6.82 15.57
CA ARG A 189 -0.16 8.15 16.06
C ARG A 189 0.81 8.83 15.12
N PHE A 190 0.43 10.01 14.64
CA PHE A 190 1.27 10.92 13.86
C PHE A 190 0.85 12.36 14.15
N GLY A 191 1.78 13.31 14.04
CA GLY A 191 1.53 14.72 14.27
C GLY A 191 1.05 15.48 13.04
N ALA A 192 1.50 15.08 11.85
CA ALA A 192 1.13 15.74 10.61
C ALA A 192 1.10 14.80 9.40
N VAL A 193 0.33 15.20 8.39
CA VAL A 193 0.28 14.55 7.07
C VAL A 193 1.14 15.32 6.08
N LEU A 194 1.99 14.61 5.34
CA LEU A 194 2.81 15.16 4.27
C LEU A 194 2.40 14.55 2.92
N ALA A 195 2.31 15.37 1.87
CA ALA A 195 2.08 14.87 0.51
C ALA A 195 2.73 15.77 -0.54
N ASP A 196 2.98 15.21 -1.72
CA ASP A 196 3.59 15.95 -2.83
C ASP A 196 2.61 16.92 -3.52
N ALA A 197 3.08 17.57 -4.60
CA ALA A 197 2.27 18.50 -5.38
C ALA A 197 1.16 17.83 -6.21
N GLY A 198 1.27 16.54 -6.50
CA GLY A 198 0.21 15.76 -7.15
C GLY A 198 -1.05 15.71 -6.30
N TYR A 199 -0.90 15.55 -4.98
CA TYR A 199 -1.99 15.63 -4.03
C TYR A 199 -2.36 17.07 -3.67
N GLY A 200 -1.35 17.92 -3.47
CA GLY A 200 -1.58 19.27 -2.97
C GLY A 200 -2.26 20.22 -3.97
N LEU A 201 -2.35 19.87 -5.26
CA LEU A 201 -3.22 20.56 -6.23
C LEU A 201 -4.72 20.42 -5.88
N SER A 202 -5.13 19.29 -5.30
CA SER A 202 -6.54 19.00 -5.01
C SER A 202 -7.05 19.82 -3.82
N ALA A 203 -7.94 20.78 -4.07
CA ALA A 203 -8.60 21.55 -3.01
C ALA A 203 -9.43 20.65 -2.08
N ALA A 204 -10.13 19.68 -2.64
CA ALA A 204 -10.90 18.71 -1.88
C ALA A 204 -10.02 17.87 -0.94
N PHE A 205 -8.80 17.52 -1.36
CA PHE A 205 -7.85 16.81 -0.50
C PHE A 205 -7.41 17.67 0.68
N ARG A 206 -6.97 18.91 0.43
CA ARG A 206 -6.56 19.85 1.49
C ARG A 206 -7.69 20.13 2.47
N GLN A 207 -8.91 20.38 1.97
CA GLN A 207 -10.09 20.56 2.80
C GLN A 207 -10.43 19.28 3.58
N GLY A 208 -10.29 18.11 2.96
CA GLY A 208 -10.50 16.82 3.60
C GLY A 208 -9.55 16.57 4.78
N LEU A 209 -8.28 16.97 4.67
CA LEU A 209 -7.32 16.93 5.76
C LEU A 209 -7.71 17.89 6.89
N SER A 210 -8.05 19.15 6.56
CA SER A 210 -8.46 20.15 7.55
C SER A 210 -9.76 19.75 8.28
N ALA A 211 -10.74 19.19 7.57
CA ALA A 211 -12.00 18.72 8.16
C ALA A 211 -11.82 17.58 9.17
N ARG A 212 -10.72 16.83 9.07
CA ARG A 212 -10.31 15.79 10.03
C ARG A 212 -9.51 16.35 11.22
N GLY A 213 -9.29 17.67 11.27
CA GLY A 213 -8.50 18.32 12.32
C GLY A 213 -7.00 17.99 12.24
N LEU A 214 -6.51 17.54 11.08
CA LEU A 214 -5.12 17.15 10.90
C LEU A 214 -4.26 18.37 10.59
N VAL A 215 -3.06 18.41 11.16
CA VAL A 215 -1.98 19.30 10.68
C VAL A 215 -1.43 18.69 9.39
N TRP A 216 -1.22 19.51 8.36
CA TRP A 216 -0.70 19.03 7.09
C TRP A 216 0.20 20.03 6.40
N ALA A 217 1.14 19.50 5.62
CA ALA A 217 1.92 20.25 4.66
C ALA A 217 1.93 19.50 3.33
N VAL A 218 1.42 20.13 2.28
CA VAL A 218 1.38 19.53 0.94
C VAL A 218 2.10 20.42 -0.05
N GLY A 219 2.80 19.80 -1.01
CA GLY A 219 3.41 20.53 -2.10
C GLY A 219 2.36 21.28 -2.93
N VAL A 220 2.68 22.47 -3.40
CA VAL A 220 1.84 23.18 -4.39
C VAL A 220 2.70 23.60 -5.56
N PRO A 221 2.23 23.46 -6.82
CA PRO A 221 2.98 23.96 -7.96
C PRO A 221 3.13 25.48 -7.89
N LYS A 222 4.27 25.99 -8.35
CA LYS A 222 4.62 27.43 -8.34
C LYS A 222 3.59 28.37 -8.98
N HIS A 223 2.73 27.85 -9.86
CA HIS A 223 1.76 28.61 -10.65
C HIS A 223 0.33 28.58 -10.07
N GLN A 224 0.11 27.91 -8.93
CA GLN A 224 -1.21 27.87 -8.30
C GLN A 224 -1.51 29.19 -7.59
N ARG A 225 -2.61 29.86 -7.98
CA ARG A 225 -3.09 31.07 -7.30
C ARG A 225 -3.71 30.70 -5.96
N SER A 226 -3.12 31.18 -4.87
CA SER A 226 -3.75 31.18 -3.55
C SER A 226 -4.59 32.46 -3.41
N ILE A 227 -5.87 32.31 -3.09
CA ILE A 227 -6.70 33.45 -2.65
C ILE A 227 -6.70 33.37 -1.12
N PRO A 228 -6.10 34.34 -0.41
CA PRO A 228 -6.21 34.38 1.04
C PRO A 228 -7.70 34.50 1.42
N PRO A 229 -8.14 33.91 2.54
CA PRO A 229 -9.49 34.16 3.03
C PRO A 229 -9.68 35.67 3.16
N ALA A 230 -10.83 36.18 2.71
CA ALA A 230 -11.20 37.56 2.95
C ALA A 230 -11.16 37.77 4.48
N PHE A 231 -10.28 38.65 4.94
CA PHE A 231 -10.29 39.06 6.34
C PHE A 231 -11.64 39.76 6.61
N PRO A 232 -12.35 39.40 7.70
CA PRO A 232 -13.55 40.11 8.11
C PRO A 232 -13.24 41.55 8.54
#